data_AF-A0A072MXI1-F1
#
_entry.id   AF-A0A072MXI1-F1
#
_cell.length_a   1.000
_cell.length_b   1.000
_cell.length_c   1.000
_cell.angle_alpha   90.00
_cell.angle_beta   90.00
_cell.angle_gamma   90.00
#
_symmetry.space_group_name_H-M   'P 1'
#
loop_
_entity.id
_entity.type
_entity.pdbx_description
1 polymer ?
#
loop_
_entity_poly.entity_id
_entity_poly.type
_entity_poly.pdbx_seq_one_letter_code
_entity_poly.pdbx_strand_id
1 'polypeptide(L)'
;MFIATKNPSSTQTSRESDWEVGVRRTTQEGRLLALGPAPVATGSRAADINAWVRRKTEGWLDLQNGNLLFGAEFSLMFLSLSLLTVMAAVVFTLEVGINLGRWDWGLPLFVLVGNLLISLPWGLYMHFLGNKAVKETPPVRLNRQRREVAMPRWTEGKDFKLPLWNDTVAGFTYIGVLFTIGWALTPFMNEYSSTEYRNSLVLEGLVLLGIELLVIGTYLFIALRLKKKHDPKLVYEIYPWDKLVAYIETKQNIGPSLMATHTVLTLAIPKPDDPESALAAASINVGHETSGLAQWECIRRFMEEGPEACPDPKEDETLAHYKAKCRQARKDLSLLPWLGKKVGDWFFQRYLAHIITERRIKTLALKSLPKELDTWSAPLPKEQWAKPSEELQILNLQLTRAYERGLRFTGMGPVSQWQAQYDEKKQQKRGRGRYQARVDF
;
A
#
# COMPACT_ATOMS: atom_id res chain seq x y z
N MET A 1 -29.19 -51.53 20.09
CA MET A 1 -29.74 -50.20 20.43
C MET A 1 -28.89 -49.16 19.69
N PHE A 2 -29.23 -48.89 18.44
CA PHE A 2 -28.59 -47.88 17.59
C PHE A 2 -29.73 -47.15 16.90
N ILE A 3 -29.96 -45.89 17.25
CA ILE A 3 -30.99 -45.07 16.61
C ILE A 3 -30.27 -44.05 15.75
N ALA A 4 -30.41 -44.24 14.44
CA ALA A 4 -30.01 -43.30 13.41
C ALA A 4 -30.87 -42.04 13.51
N THR A 5 -30.24 -40.89 13.74
CA THR A 5 -30.90 -39.59 13.62
C THR A 5 -30.74 -39.04 12.21
N LYS A 6 -31.91 -38.80 11.63
CA LYS A 6 -32.20 -38.37 10.27
C LYS A 6 -31.61 -36.98 9.99
N ASN A 7 -30.80 -36.84 8.94
CA ASN A 7 -30.46 -35.54 8.36
C ASN A 7 -31.73 -34.85 7.87
N PRO A 8 -32.01 -33.58 8.25
CA PRO A 8 -33.00 -32.79 7.55
C PRO A 8 -32.39 -32.29 6.23
N SER A 9 -32.94 -32.84 5.16
CA SER A 9 -32.89 -32.40 3.76
C SER A 9 -32.35 -30.99 3.53
N SER A 10 -31.18 -30.92 2.89
CA SER A 10 -30.74 -29.75 2.13
C SER A 10 -31.71 -29.55 0.96
N THR A 11 -32.69 -28.68 1.14
CA THR A 11 -33.39 -28.07 0.01
C THR A 11 -32.35 -27.19 -0.68
N GLN A 12 -31.73 -27.73 -1.73
CA GLN A 12 -30.95 -26.96 -2.70
C GLN A 12 -31.90 -25.99 -3.40
N THR A 13 -32.20 -24.87 -2.75
CA THR A 13 -32.47 -23.62 -3.45
C THR A 13 -31.16 -23.23 -4.13
N SER A 14 -31.25 -22.94 -5.43
CA SER A 14 -30.19 -22.45 -6.31
C SER A 14 -29.09 -21.67 -5.60
N ARG A 15 -27.82 -22.02 -5.87
CA ARG A 15 -26.63 -21.21 -5.52
C ARG A 15 -26.71 -19.87 -6.28
N GLU A 16 -27.56 -18.96 -5.84
CA GLU A 16 -27.51 -17.56 -6.20
C GLU A 16 -26.24 -16.97 -5.57
N SER A 17 -25.52 -16.16 -6.35
CA SER A 17 -24.18 -15.70 -6.01
C SER A 17 -24.12 -15.08 -4.62
N ASP A 18 -23.25 -15.64 -3.79
CA ASP A 18 -22.97 -15.23 -2.42
C ASP A 18 -22.56 -13.75 -2.24
N TRP A 19 -22.21 -13.09 -3.33
CA TRP A 19 -21.81 -11.69 -3.41
C TRP A 19 -23.00 -10.83 -3.84
N GLU A 20 -23.93 -10.58 -2.93
CA GLU A 20 -25.03 -9.65 -3.17
C GLU A 20 -24.81 -8.35 -2.38
N VAL A 21 -25.11 -7.20 -3.02
CA VAL A 21 -24.93 -5.87 -2.44
C VAL A 21 -25.76 -5.74 -1.15
N GLY A 22 -25.14 -5.22 -0.09
CA GLY A 22 -25.79 -5.01 1.21
C GLY A 22 -25.84 -6.26 2.10
N VAL A 23 -25.37 -7.42 1.63
CA VAL A 23 -25.22 -8.61 2.47
C VAL A 23 -24.10 -8.42 3.49
N ARG A 24 -24.41 -8.71 4.75
CA ARG A 24 -23.41 -8.83 5.83
C ARG A 24 -23.11 -10.29 6.09
N ARG A 25 -21.84 -10.65 6.20
CA ARG A 25 -21.37 -11.99 6.58
C ARG A 25 -20.43 -11.92 7.77
N THR A 26 -20.44 -12.98 8.57
CA THR A 26 -19.40 -13.22 9.58
C THR A 26 -18.54 -14.36 9.07
N THR A 27 -17.31 -14.07 8.67
CA THR A 27 -16.32 -15.08 8.32
C THR A 27 -15.58 -15.55 9.57
N GLN A 28 -14.79 -16.61 9.48
CA GLN A 28 -13.93 -17.05 10.60
C GLN A 28 -12.92 -15.97 11.01
N GLU A 29 -12.56 -15.06 10.09
CA GLU A 29 -11.56 -14.01 10.31
C GLU A 29 -12.16 -12.64 10.67
N GLY A 30 -13.49 -12.44 10.51
CA GLY A 30 -14.06 -11.10 10.68
C GLY A 30 -15.51 -10.91 10.22
N ARG A 31 -15.89 -9.63 10.06
CA ARG A 31 -17.19 -9.22 9.50
C ARG A 31 -16.99 -8.62 8.11
N LEU A 32 -17.82 -9.04 7.15
CA LEU A 32 -17.77 -8.63 5.76
C LEU A 32 -19.08 -7.93 5.36
N LEU A 33 -18.98 -6.84 4.61
CA LEU A 33 -20.08 -6.11 3.98
C LEU A 33 -19.85 -6.05 2.47
N ALA A 34 -20.71 -6.70 1.69
CA ALA A 34 -20.60 -6.72 0.23
C ALA A 34 -21.13 -5.42 -0.41
N LEU A 35 -20.35 -4.89 -1.35
CA LEU A 35 -20.61 -3.66 -2.10
C LEU A 35 -20.81 -3.88 -3.60
N GLY A 36 -20.33 -5.01 -4.14
CA GLY A 36 -20.47 -5.43 -5.54
C GLY A 36 -20.96 -6.88 -5.64
N PRO A 37 -21.27 -7.38 -6.86
CA PRO A 37 -20.65 -6.99 -8.13
C PRO A 37 -21.23 -5.72 -8.77
N ALA A 38 -22.49 -5.38 -8.52
CA ALA A 38 -23.09 -4.16 -9.06
C ALA A 38 -22.57 -2.92 -8.30
N PRO A 39 -22.00 -1.90 -8.97
CA PRO A 39 -21.42 -0.71 -8.35
C PRO A 39 -22.49 0.28 -7.88
N VAL A 40 -23.17 -0.10 -6.82
CA VAL A 40 -24.34 0.59 -6.30
C VAL A 40 -23.96 1.78 -5.42
N ALA A 41 -24.75 2.85 -5.49
CA ALA A 41 -24.61 4.02 -4.63
C ALA A 41 -24.91 3.67 -3.16
N THR A 42 -24.04 4.06 -2.24
CA THR A 42 -24.17 3.83 -0.79
C THR A 42 -24.75 5.02 -0.04
N GLY A 43 -24.90 6.18 -0.70
CA GLY A 43 -25.37 7.43 -0.08
C GLY A 43 -24.35 8.10 0.85
N SER A 44 -23.16 7.53 1.02
CA SER A 44 -22.08 8.13 1.82
C SER A 44 -21.44 9.32 1.11
N ARG A 45 -20.80 10.23 1.87
CA ARG A 45 -20.01 11.31 1.28
C ARG A 45 -18.72 10.72 0.69
N ALA A 46 -18.46 10.98 -0.59
CA ALA A 46 -17.22 10.60 -1.25
C ALA A 46 -16.02 11.30 -0.59
N ALA A 47 -15.02 10.52 -0.19
CA ALA A 47 -13.77 11.01 0.36
C ALA A 47 -12.64 10.04 0.03
N ASP A 48 -11.45 10.57 -0.28
CA ASP A 48 -10.24 9.75 -0.41
C ASP A 48 -9.61 9.54 0.98
N ILE A 49 -9.83 8.35 1.51
CA ILE A 49 -9.32 7.89 2.79
C ILE A 49 -7.86 7.48 2.61
N ASN A 50 -6.98 7.98 3.48
CA ASN A 50 -5.54 7.66 3.47
C ASN A 50 -4.80 8.04 2.18
N ALA A 51 -5.33 8.97 1.37
CA ALA A 51 -4.68 9.50 0.17
C ALA A 51 -4.28 8.43 -0.87
N TRP A 52 -5.20 7.50 -1.15
CA TRP A 52 -4.96 6.40 -2.10
C TRP A 52 -5.03 6.85 -3.56
N VAL A 53 -5.75 7.94 -3.85
CA VAL A 53 -5.80 8.53 -5.19
C VAL A 53 -4.46 9.19 -5.50
N ARG A 54 -3.67 8.57 -6.39
CA ARG A 54 -2.34 9.08 -6.76
C ARG A 54 -2.32 9.90 -8.03
N ARG A 55 -3.03 9.45 -9.05
CA ARG A 55 -3.14 10.13 -10.35
C ARG A 55 -4.58 10.11 -10.79
N LYS A 56 -5.05 11.26 -11.25
CA LYS A 56 -6.40 11.45 -11.76
C LYS A 56 -6.30 12.16 -13.11
N THR A 57 -7.00 11.62 -14.10
CA THR A 57 -7.21 12.24 -15.41
C THR A 57 -8.70 12.25 -15.72
N GLU A 58 -9.10 12.81 -16.87
CA GLU A 58 -10.51 12.76 -17.28
C GLU A 58 -11.00 11.34 -17.61
N GLY A 59 -10.10 10.46 -18.09
CA GLY A 59 -10.46 9.11 -18.54
C GLY A 59 -10.21 8.01 -17.52
N TRP A 60 -9.18 8.17 -16.67
CA TRP A 60 -8.75 7.12 -15.74
C TRP A 60 -8.26 7.65 -14.39
N LEU A 61 -8.33 6.78 -13.38
CA LEU A 61 -7.94 6.99 -11.99
C LEU A 61 -6.99 5.88 -11.54
N ASP A 62 -5.84 6.26 -10.97
CA ASP A 62 -4.89 5.30 -10.37
C ASP A 62 -5.00 5.33 -8.84
N LEU A 63 -5.30 4.16 -8.27
CA LEU A 63 -5.30 3.91 -6.83
C LEU A 63 -4.02 3.18 -6.45
N GLN A 64 -3.23 3.75 -5.54
CA GLN A 64 -1.96 3.13 -5.11
C GLN A 64 -1.66 3.42 -3.64
N ASN A 65 -1.28 2.37 -2.92
CA ASN A 65 -0.90 2.45 -1.50
C ASN A 65 0.46 3.10 -1.30
N GLY A 66 0.65 3.66 -0.10
CA GLY A 66 1.95 3.87 0.53
C GLY A 66 2.21 5.33 0.84
N ASN A 67 2.67 5.63 2.06
CA ASN A 67 3.27 6.92 2.37
C ASN A 67 4.75 6.88 1.94
N LEU A 68 5.01 7.25 0.69
CA LEU A 68 6.34 7.18 0.09
C LEU A 68 7.30 8.21 0.69
N LEU A 69 6.73 9.31 1.18
CA LEU A 69 7.46 10.39 1.83
C LEU A 69 8.02 9.93 3.17
N PHE A 70 7.21 9.32 4.03
CA PHE A 70 7.66 8.84 5.34
C PHE A 70 8.83 7.87 5.23
N GLY A 71 8.79 6.92 4.28
CA GLY A 71 9.90 6.01 4.03
C GLY A 71 11.18 6.71 3.57
N ALA A 72 11.07 7.81 2.81
CA ALA A 72 12.23 8.62 2.42
C ALA A 72 12.78 9.46 3.60
N GLU A 73 11.91 10.11 4.38
CA GLU A 73 12.30 10.85 5.59
C GLU A 73 13.01 9.93 6.61
N PHE A 74 12.44 8.75 6.86
CA PHE A 74 13.01 7.78 7.81
C PHE A 74 14.38 7.26 7.36
N SER A 75 14.56 7.00 6.05
CA SER A 75 15.85 6.61 5.49
C SER A 75 16.90 7.71 5.63
N LEU A 76 16.54 8.97 5.33
CA LEU A 76 17.45 10.11 5.39
C LEU A 76 17.77 10.57 6.81
N MET A 77 16.92 10.25 7.79
CA MET A 77 17.20 10.48 9.20
C MET A 77 18.54 9.84 9.63
N PHE A 78 18.89 8.65 9.09
CA PHE A 78 20.16 7.99 9.40
C PHE A 78 21.38 8.75 8.86
N LEU A 79 21.23 9.50 7.76
CA LEU A 79 22.26 10.41 7.27
C LEU A 79 22.46 11.57 8.25
N SER A 80 21.38 12.20 8.71
CA SER A 80 21.45 13.29 9.69
C SER A 80 22.00 12.82 11.04
N LEU A 81 21.59 11.64 11.51
CA LEU A 81 22.10 11.05 12.75
C LEU A 81 23.60 10.72 12.65
N SER A 82 24.04 10.21 11.50
CA SER A 82 25.46 9.99 11.22
C SER A 82 26.26 11.30 11.28
N LEU A 83 25.77 12.36 10.62
CA LEU A 83 26.42 13.67 10.69
C LEU A 83 26.45 14.23 12.12
N LEU A 84 25.35 14.13 12.86
CA LEU A 84 25.26 14.62 14.25
C LEU A 84 26.21 13.88 15.18
N THR A 85 26.31 12.56 15.08
CA THR A 85 27.19 11.77 15.95
C THR A 85 28.66 12.03 15.64
N VAL A 86 29.04 12.17 14.37
CA VAL A 86 30.40 12.58 13.98
C VAL A 86 30.71 13.99 14.48
N MET A 87 29.78 14.94 14.29
CA MET A 87 29.95 16.31 14.78
C MET A 87 30.08 16.36 16.31
N ALA A 88 29.29 15.58 17.04
CA ALA A 88 29.38 15.49 18.49
C ALA A 88 30.74 14.94 18.95
N ALA A 89 31.25 13.90 18.27
CA ALA A 89 32.58 13.37 18.55
C ALA A 89 33.68 14.40 18.29
N VAL A 90 33.60 15.16 17.19
CA VAL A 90 34.55 16.24 16.88
C VAL A 90 34.49 17.33 17.95
N VAL A 91 33.29 17.82 18.31
CA VAL A 91 33.12 18.84 19.35
C VAL A 91 33.68 18.36 20.69
N PHE A 92 33.45 17.11 21.05
CA PHE A 92 34.01 16.52 22.27
C PHE A 92 35.55 16.49 22.23
N THR A 93 36.15 16.07 21.11
CA THR A 93 37.62 16.11 20.94
C THR A 93 38.16 17.53 21.02
N LEU A 94 37.47 18.52 20.44
CA LEU A 94 37.88 19.92 20.53
C LEU A 94 37.82 20.45 21.97
N GLU A 95 36.75 20.15 22.70
CA GLU A 95 36.57 20.56 24.11
C GLU A 95 37.68 19.98 25.00
N VAL A 96 38.00 18.69 24.84
CA VAL A 96 39.08 18.02 25.56
C VAL A 96 40.45 18.57 25.14
N GLY A 97 40.65 18.83 23.85
CA GLY A 97 41.89 19.41 23.33
C GLY A 97 42.16 20.82 23.87
N ILE A 98 41.13 21.67 23.92
CA ILE A 98 41.23 23.05 24.39
C ILE A 98 41.42 23.12 25.91
N ASN A 99 40.64 22.37 26.68
CA ASN A 99 40.65 22.47 28.15
C ASN A 99 41.72 21.60 28.82
N LEU A 100 42.03 20.42 28.26
CA LEU A 100 42.93 19.44 28.86
C LEU A 100 44.22 19.22 28.05
N GLY A 101 44.37 19.90 26.89
CA GLY A 101 45.56 19.78 26.03
C GLY A 101 45.71 18.43 25.32
N ARG A 102 44.70 17.55 25.40
CA ARG A 102 44.75 16.19 24.84
C ARG A 102 43.99 16.12 23.52
N TRP A 103 44.73 15.97 22.42
CA TRP A 103 44.18 15.84 21.08
C TRP A 103 44.04 14.37 20.68
N ASP A 104 42.85 13.81 20.86
CA ASP A 104 42.54 12.44 20.44
C ASP A 104 41.54 12.42 19.28
N TRP A 105 42.07 12.30 18.06
CA TRP A 105 41.30 12.18 16.83
C TRP A 105 40.82 10.75 16.55
N GLY A 106 41.21 9.78 17.39
CA GLY A 106 40.78 8.39 17.27
C GLY A 106 39.27 8.24 17.44
N LEU A 107 38.67 8.98 18.38
CA LEU A 107 37.23 8.94 18.64
C LEU A 107 36.38 9.44 17.45
N PRO A 108 36.61 10.64 16.87
CA PRO A 108 35.90 11.07 15.66
C PRO A 108 36.05 10.09 14.49
N LEU A 109 37.26 9.54 14.28
CA LEU A 109 37.50 8.56 13.23
C LEU A 109 36.72 7.26 13.48
N PHE A 110 36.74 6.76 14.71
CA PHE A 110 35.98 5.56 15.10
C PHE A 110 34.48 5.74 14.88
N VAL A 111 33.92 6.87 15.29
CA VAL A 111 32.49 7.19 15.08
C VAL A 111 32.16 7.33 13.59
N LEU A 112 33.05 7.94 12.80
CA LEU A 112 32.89 8.02 11.35
C LEU A 112 32.86 6.63 10.71
N VAL A 113 33.84 5.78 11.01
CA VAL A 113 33.93 4.41 10.49
C VAL A 113 32.70 3.60 10.90
N GLY A 114 32.29 3.67 12.18
CA GLY A 114 31.09 2.99 12.67
C GLY A 114 29.82 3.43 11.92
N ASN A 115 29.67 4.73 11.64
CA ASN A 115 28.54 5.24 10.87
C ASN A 115 28.56 4.81 9.40
N LEU A 116 29.73 4.78 8.76
CA LEU A 116 29.89 4.26 7.39
C LEU A 116 29.55 2.78 7.30
N LEU A 117 29.84 2.03 8.35
CA LEU A 117 29.62 0.59 8.39
C LEU A 117 28.21 0.21 8.83
N ILE A 118 27.51 1.00 9.65
CA ILE A 118 26.22 0.62 10.26
C ILE A 118 25.10 1.59 9.86
N SER A 119 25.19 2.85 10.29
CA SER A 119 24.09 3.82 10.15
C SER A 119 23.73 4.10 8.69
N LEU A 120 24.73 4.37 7.84
CA LEU A 120 24.48 4.69 6.43
C LEU A 120 23.99 3.48 5.62
N PRO A 121 24.58 2.27 5.75
CA PRO A 121 24.04 1.07 5.11
C PRO A 121 22.61 0.78 5.52
N TRP A 122 22.25 0.99 6.79
CA TRP A 122 20.87 0.86 7.25
C TRP A 122 19.93 1.89 6.61
N GLY A 123 20.35 3.16 6.56
CA GLY A 123 19.63 4.20 5.82
C GLY A 123 19.41 3.84 4.34
N LEU A 124 20.44 3.31 3.68
CA LEU A 124 20.36 2.82 2.30
C LEU A 124 19.43 1.62 2.15
N TYR A 125 19.47 0.66 3.07
CA TYR A 125 18.56 -0.48 3.09
C TYR A 125 17.10 0.00 3.12
N MET A 126 16.77 0.95 4.01
CA MET A 126 15.43 1.55 4.07
C MET A 126 15.07 2.31 2.80
N HIS A 127 16.03 2.99 2.17
CA HIS A 127 15.81 3.63 0.86
C HIS A 127 15.42 2.61 -0.21
N PHE A 128 16.14 1.48 -0.29
CA PHE A 128 15.86 0.42 -1.25
C PHE A 128 14.57 -0.32 -0.95
N LEU A 129 14.22 -0.50 0.33
CA LEU A 129 12.94 -1.06 0.75
C LEU A 129 11.78 -0.18 0.29
N GLY A 130 11.91 1.15 0.38
CA GLY A 130 10.94 2.08 -0.21
C GLY A 130 10.84 1.97 -1.73
N ASN A 131 11.97 1.79 -2.44
CA ASN A 131 11.96 1.57 -3.89
C ASN A 131 11.34 0.22 -4.29
N LYS A 132 11.56 -0.82 -3.47
CA LYS A 132 10.96 -2.14 -3.61
C LYS A 132 9.45 -2.07 -3.43
N ALA A 133 8.98 -1.40 -2.37
CA ALA A 133 7.56 -1.19 -2.10
C ALA A 133 6.83 -0.55 -3.28
N VAL A 134 7.39 0.52 -3.87
CA VAL A 134 6.79 1.19 -5.06
C VAL A 134 6.59 0.23 -6.24
N LYS A 135 7.53 -0.69 -6.46
CA LYS A 135 7.47 -1.67 -7.58
C LYS A 135 6.51 -2.82 -7.29
N GLU A 136 6.39 -3.20 -6.02
CA GLU A 136 5.58 -4.33 -5.56
C GLU A 136 4.13 -3.97 -5.23
N THR A 137 3.83 -2.67 -5.16
CA THR A 137 2.46 -2.15 -5.07
C THR A 137 2.10 -1.35 -6.32
N PRO A 138 2.01 -2.00 -7.49
CA PRO A 138 1.55 -1.35 -8.71
C PRO A 138 0.13 -0.79 -8.54
N PRO A 139 -0.21 0.33 -9.20
CA PRO A 139 -1.52 0.96 -9.09
C PRO A 139 -2.61 0.08 -9.70
N VAL A 140 -3.79 0.10 -9.09
CA VAL A 140 -5.04 -0.33 -9.75
C VAL A 140 -5.53 0.83 -10.59
N ARG A 141 -5.71 0.60 -11.89
CA ARG A 141 -6.16 1.64 -12.83
C ARG A 141 -7.62 1.41 -13.19
N LEU A 142 -8.44 2.42 -12.97
CA LEU A 142 -9.85 2.43 -13.31
C LEU A 142 -10.03 3.29 -14.55
N ASN A 143 -10.70 2.78 -15.59
CA ASN A 143 -10.97 3.53 -16.81
C ASN A 143 -12.48 3.73 -16.96
N ARG A 144 -12.91 4.99 -16.83
CA ARG A 144 -14.31 5.39 -16.96
C ARG A 144 -14.83 5.22 -18.38
N GLN A 145 -14.03 5.61 -19.37
CA GLN A 145 -14.45 5.64 -20.77
C GLN A 145 -14.79 4.23 -21.27
N ARG A 146 -14.01 3.24 -20.83
CA ARG A 146 -14.23 1.81 -21.13
C ARG A 146 -15.15 1.11 -20.13
N ARG A 147 -15.40 1.70 -18.96
CA ARG A 147 -16.02 1.04 -17.79
C ARG A 147 -15.33 -0.27 -17.41
N GLU A 148 -14.01 -0.22 -17.31
CA GLU A 148 -13.16 -1.36 -17.04
C GLU A 148 -12.14 -1.04 -15.93
N VAL A 149 -11.71 -2.08 -15.22
CA VAL A 149 -10.70 -2.02 -14.17
C VAL A 149 -9.51 -2.88 -14.57
N ALA A 150 -8.32 -2.30 -14.56
CA ALA A 150 -7.08 -3.01 -14.75
C ALA A 150 -6.44 -3.28 -13.38
N MET A 151 -6.41 -4.56 -12.99
CA MET A 151 -5.81 -4.99 -11.73
C MET A 151 -4.45 -5.67 -11.96
N PRO A 152 -3.45 -5.36 -11.12
CA PRO A 152 -2.15 -6.01 -11.20
C PRO A 152 -2.22 -7.46 -10.69
N ARG A 153 -1.65 -8.37 -11.48
CA ARG A 153 -1.46 -9.78 -11.15
C ARG A 153 -0.02 -10.19 -11.42
N TRP A 154 0.54 -11.00 -10.52
CA TRP A 154 1.88 -11.56 -10.66
C TRP A 154 1.79 -13.02 -11.12
N THR A 155 2.55 -13.42 -12.14
CA THR A 155 2.42 -14.74 -12.78
C THR A 155 2.96 -15.90 -11.96
N GLU A 156 4.06 -15.72 -11.22
CA GLU A 156 4.78 -16.79 -10.49
C GLU A 156 4.89 -16.51 -8.97
N GLY A 157 3.99 -15.68 -8.44
CA GLY A 157 4.05 -15.16 -7.08
C GLY A 157 4.73 -13.79 -7.01
N LYS A 158 4.51 -13.09 -5.89
CA LYS A 158 4.92 -11.68 -5.72
C LYS A 158 6.44 -11.50 -5.67
N ASP A 159 7.15 -12.46 -5.07
CA ASP A 159 8.58 -12.36 -4.78
C ASP A 159 9.35 -13.59 -5.25
N PHE A 160 10.35 -13.40 -6.11
CA PHE A 160 11.36 -14.43 -6.37
C PHE A 160 12.25 -14.58 -5.13
N LYS A 161 12.07 -15.68 -4.39
CA LYS A 161 12.91 -16.00 -3.24
C LYS A 161 14.24 -16.54 -3.71
N LEU A 162 15.31 -15.84 -3.34
CA LEU A 162 16.66 -16.28 -3.65
C LEU A 162 16.98 -17.59 -2.89
N PRO A 163 17.53 -18.62 -3.56
CA PRO A 163 17.90 -19.86 -2.90
C PRO A 163 18.92 -19.59 -1.79
N LEU A 164 18.65 -20.04 -0.57
CA LEU A 164 19.54 -19.87 0.60
C LEU A 164 19.74 -18.41 1.07
N TRP A 165 18.93 -17.45 0.59
CA TRP A 165 19.05 -16.05 1.01
C TRP A 165 17.69 -15.47 1.37
N ASN A 166 17.49 -15.29 2.67
CA ASN A 166 16.35 -14.60 3.25
C ASN A 166 16.84 -13.40 4.09
N ASP A 167 15.92 -12.57 4.56
CA ASP A 167 16.26 -11.35 5.32
C ASP A 167 17.09 -11.66 6.58
N THR A 168 16.82 -12.79 7.24
CA THR A 168 17.55 -13.26 8.42
C THR A 168 19.00 -13.63 8.08
N VAL A 169 19.21 -14.41 7.02
CA VAL A 169 20.55 -14.82 6.55
C VAL A 169 21.32 -13.59 6.11
N ALA A 170 20.71 -12.69 5.34
CA ALA A 170 21.34 -11.43 4.94
C ALA A 170 21.80 -10.61 6.16
N GLY A 171 20.97 -10.53 7.20
CA GLY A 171 21.31 -9.87 8.47
C GLY A 171 22.51 -10.52 9.17
N PHE A 172 22.50 -11.84 9.33
CA PHE A 172 23.62 -12.56 9.96
C PHE A 172 24.92 -12.47 9.15
N THR A 173 24.84 -12.58 7.83
CA THR A 173 26.00 -12.42 6.95
C THR A 173 26.61 -11.03 7.09
N TYR A 174 25.77 -10.00 7.13
CA TYR A 174 26.24 -8.63 7.35
C TYR A 174 26.87 -8.43 8.73
N ILE A 175 26.28 -8.98 9.80
CA ILE A 175 26.88 -8.97 11.16
C ILE A 175 28.23 -9.70 11.17
N GLY A 176 28.34 -10.84 10.47
CA GLY A 176 29.60 -11.57 10.31
C GLY A 176 30.69 -10.71 9.68
N VAL A 177 30.38 -10.06 8.55
CA VAL A 177 31.32 -9.14 7.88
C VAL A 177 31.72 -7.97 8.80
N LEU A 178 30.78 -7.41 9.57
CA LEU A 178 31.10 -6.36 10.54
C LEU A 178 32.03 -6.86 11.65
N PHE A 179 31.83 -8.08 12.13
CA PHE A 179 32.70 -8.69 13.14
C PHE A 179 34.11 -8.90 12.59
N THR A 180 34.24 -9.39 11.35
CA THR A 180 35.53 -9.58 10.68
C THR A 180 36.24 -8.26 10.42
N ILE A 181 35.52 -7.20 10.02
CA ILE A 181 36.07 -5.84 9.92
C ILE A 181 36.53 -5.35 11.29
N GLY A 182 35.71 -5.52 12.33
CA GLY A 182 36.07 -5.16 13.71
C GLY A 182 37.33 -5.87 14.16
N TRP A 183 37.43 -7.18 13.91
CA TRP A 183 38.61 -7.99 14.19
C TRP A 183 39.84 -7.45 13.48
N ALA A 184 39.77 -7.17 12.18
CA ALA A 184 40.87 -6.61 11.40
C ALA A 184 41.32 -5.21 11.88
N LEU A 185 40.43 -4.47 12.56
CA LEU A 185 40.72 -3.15 13.13
C LEU A 185 41.20 -3.18 14.59
N THR A 186 40.95 -4.26 15.34
CA THR A 186 41.43 -4.39 16.74
C THR A 186 42.95 -4.19 16.91
N PRO A 187 43.82 -4.59 15.95
CA PRO A 187 45.26 -4.40 16.08
C PRO A 187 45.70 -2.92 16.12
N PHE A 188 44.82 -2.01 15.69
CA PHE A 188 45.05 -0.56 15.71
C PHE A 188 44.50 0.13 16.97
N MET A 189 43.69 -0.57 17.76
CA MET A 189 43.07 -0.02 18.98
C MET A 189 43.76 -0.48 20.26
N ASN A 190 44.60 -1.52 20.19
CA ASN A 190 45.33 -2.05 21.34
C ASN A 190 46.84 -1.92 21.13
N GLU A 191 47.57 -1.79 22.24
CA GLU A 191 49.03 -1.89 22.25
C GLU A 191 49.44 -3.37 22.25
N TYR A 192 50.22 -3.78 21.24
CA TYR A 192 50.76 -5.12 21.13
C TYR A 192 52.27 -5.11 21.37
N SER A 193 52.76 -6.12 22.10
CA SER A 193 54.16 -6.24 22.45
C SER A 193 55.09 -6.54 21.26
N SER A 194 54.57 -7.13 20.18
CA SER A 194 55.34 -7.36 18.95
C SER A 194 54.62 -6.86 17.69
N THR A 195 55.37 -6.18 16.83
CA THR A 195 54.88 -5.68 15.54
C THR A 195 54.55 -6.80 14.57
N GLU A 196 55.28 -7.92 14.66
CA GLU A 196 55.02 -9.12 13.85
C GLU A 196 53.67 -9.75 14.19
N TYR A 197 53.35 -9.88 15.48
CA TYR A 197 52.06 -10.42 15.93
C TYR A 197 50.90 -9.51 15.51
N ARG A 198 51.05 -8.19 15.67
CA ARG A 198 50.07 -7.21 15.19
C ARG A 198 49.81 -7.34 13.69
N ASN A 199 50.87 -7.43 12.89
CA ASN A 199 50.75 -7.55 11.43
C ASN A 199 50.15 -8.91 11.01
N SER A 200 50.44 -10.00 11.72
CA SER A 200 49.79 -11.31 11.49
C SER A 200 48.29 -11.24 11.70
N LEU A 201 47.84 -10.65 12.82
CA LEU A 201 46.40 -10.49 13.11
C LEU A 201 45.68 -9.67 12.04
N VAL A 202 46.29 -8.57 11.57
CA VAL A 202 45.74 -7.76 10.48
C VAL A 202 45.65 -8.58 9.19
N LEU A 203 46.70 -9.32 8.84
CA LEU A 203 46.73 -10.14 7.63
C LEU A 203 45.65 -11.23 7.67
N GLU A 204 45.53 -11.94 8.78
CA GLU A 204 44.49 -12.96 8.99
C GLU A 204 43.09 -12.38 8.84
N GLY A 205 42.83 -11.22 9.47
CA GLY A 205 41.55 -10.51 9.35
C GLY A 205 41.24 -10.08 7.91
N LEU A 206 42.22 -9.55 7.18
CA LEU A 206 42.06 -9.14 5.77
C LEU A 206 41.84 -10.34 4.85
N VAL A 207 42.53 -11.45 5.07
CA VAL A 207 42.34 -12.69 4.31
C VAL A 207 40.94 -13.24 4.54
N LEU A 208 40.48 -13.29 5.80
CA LEU A 208 39.12 -13.73 6.14
C LEU A 208 38.06 -12.83 5.49
N LEU A 209 38.22 -11.52 5.58
CA LEU A 209 37.33 -10.55 4.94
C LEU A 209 37.30 -10.73 3.41
N GLY A 210 38.47 -10.96 2.80
CA GLY A 210 38.58 -11.23 1.37
C GLY A 210 37.80 -12.49 0.95
N ILE A 211 37.89 -13.56 1.74
CA ILE A 211 37.14 -14.80 1.52
C ILE A 211 35.63 -14.55 1.66
N GLU A 212 35.20 -13.88 2.72
CA GLU A 212 33.78 -13.53 2.93
C GLU A 212 33.21 -12.73 1.76
N LEU A 213 33.89 -11.66 1.35
CA LEU A 213 33.47 -10.81 0.23
C LEU A 213 33.46 -11.57 -1.10
N LEU A 214 34.39 -12.50 -1.32
CA LEU A 214 34.41 -13.34 -2.51
C LEU A 214 33.21 -14.30 -2.54
N VAL A 215 32.91 -14.96 -1.41
CA VAL A 215 31.75 -15.86 -1.29
C VAL A 215 30.45 -15.10 -1.50
N ILE A 216 30.27 -13.97 -0.80
CA ILE A 216 29.08 -13.12 -0.92
C ILE A 216 28.97 -12.57 -2.35
N GLY A 217 30.06 -12.06 -2.92
CA GLY A 217 30.07 -11.49 -4.27
C GLY A 217 29.71 -12.53 -5.33
N THR A 218 30.27 -13.74 -5.22
CA THR A 218 29.94 -14.87 -6.11
C THR A 218 28.48 -15.26 -5.99
N TYR A 219 27.96 -15.35 -4.76
CA TYR A 219 26.55 -15.63 -4.51
C TYR A 219 25.64 -14.56 -5.12
N LEU A 220 25.90 -13.27 -4.84
CA LEU A 220 25.11 -12.16 -5.36
C LEU A 220 25.14 -12.10 -6.89
N PHE A 221 26.27 -12.43 -7.51
CA PHE A 221 26.37 -12.51 -8.96
C PHE A 221 25.45 -13.59 -9.55
N ILE A 222 25.45 -14.79 -8.97
CA ILE A 222 24.55 -15.89 -9.36
C ILE A 222 23.09 -15.50 -9.10
N ALA A 223 22.81 -14.93 -7.93
CA ALA A 223 21.49 -14.45 -7.52
C ALA A 223 20.92 -13.41 -8.50
N LEU A 224 21.73 -12.43 -8.92
CA LEU A 224 21.32 -11.42 -9.90
C LEU A 224 21.00 -12.03 -11.27
N ARG A 225 21.76 -13.05 -11.69
CA ARG A 225 21.46 -13.78 -12.93
C ARG A 225 20.17 -14.59 -12.84
N LEU A 226 19.97 -15.29 -11.72
CA LEU A 226 18.73 -16.04 -11.46
C LEU A 226 17.51 -15.12 -11.41
N LYS A 227 17.64 -13.98 -10.72
CA LYS A 227 16.60 -12.96 -10.66
C LYS A 227 16.27 -12.43 -12.04
N LYS A 228 17.26 -12.09 -12.88
CA LYS A 228 16.98 -11.62 -14.24
C LYS A 228 16.22 -12.65 -15.09
N LYS A 229 16.44 -13.94 -14.86
CA LYS A 229 15.79 -15.03 -15.62
C LYS A 229 14.37 -15.35 -15.14
N HIS A 230 14.11 -15.26 -13.84
CA HIS A 230 12.84 -15.65 -13.21
C HIS A 230 12.15 -14.47 -12.51
N ASP A 231 12.42 -13.23 -12.95
CA ASP A 231 11.80 -12.04 -12.36
C ASP A 231 10.28 -12.14 -12.60
N PRO A 232 9.45 -12.09 -11.54
CA PRO A 232 8.02 -12.23 -11.70
C PRO A 232 7.50 -11.08 -12.58
N LYS A 233 6.76 -11.44 -13.62
CA LYS A 233 6.21 -10.46 -14.55
C LYS A 233 4.90 -9.91 -14.00
N LEU A 234 4.79 -8.58 -14.02
CA LEU A 234 3.56 -7.88 -13.73
C LEU A 234 2.66 -7.90 -14.97
N VAL A 235 1.51 -8.53 -14.84
CA VAL A 235 0.45 -8.59 -15.86
C VAL A 235 -0.76 -7.84 -15.32
N TYR A 236 -1.44 -7.09 -16.18
CA TYR A 236 -2.69 -6.42 -15.82
C TYR A 236 -3.87 -7.23 -16.35
N GLU A 237 -4.73 -7.66 -15.44
CA GLU A 237 -6.00 -8.30 -15.79
C GLU A 237 -7.06 -7.21 -15.92
N ILE A 238 -7.63 -7.09 -17.12
CA ILE A 238 -8.68 -6.12 -17.44
C ILE A 238 -10.03 -6.80 -17.18
N TYR A 239 -10.89 -6.15 -16.39
CA TYR A 239 -12.17 -6.69 -16.00
C TYR A 239 -13.29 -5.65 -16.06
N PRO A 240 -14.52 -6.01 -16.48
CA PRO A 240 -15.64 -5.07 -16.51
C PRO A 240 -15.99 -4.53 -15.12
N TRP A 241 -16.18 -3.20 -15.03
CA TRP A 241 -16.52 -2.51 -13.78
C TRP A 241 -17.82 -3.03 -13.15
N ASP A 242 -18.84 -3.31 -13.96
CA ASP A 242 -20.17 -3.73 -13.50
C ASP A 242 -20.21 -5.16 -12.93
N LYS A 243 -19.13 -5.93 -13.11
CA LYS A 243 -19.00 -7.30 -12.59
C LYS A 243 -18.02 -7.40 -11.42
N LEU A 244 -17.37 -6.30 -11.06
CA LEU A 244 -16.30 -6.29 -10.07
C LEU A 244 -16.84 -6.55 -8.66
N VAL A 245 -16.37 -7.61 -8.02
CA VAL A 245 -16.73 -7.88 -6.63
C VAL A 245 -15.97 -6.93 -5.72
N ALA A 246 -16.70 -6.16 -4.93
CA ALA A 246 -16.14 -5.26 -3.93
C ALA A 246 -16.77 -5.56 -2.57
N TYR A 247 -15.96 -5.56 -1.52
CA TYR A 247 -16.46 -5.76 -0.16
C TYR A 247 -15.56 -5.07 0.87
N ILE A 248 -16.14 -4.72 2.01
CA ILE A 248 -15.42 -4.22 3.17
C ILE A 248 -15.31 -5.36 4.17
N GLU A 249 -14.09 -5.68 4.58
CA GLU A 249 -13.81 -6.71 5.56
C GLU A 249 -13.14 -6.10 6.79
N THR A 250 -13.65 -6.44 7.97
CA THR A 250 -13.08 -6.07 9.26
C THR A 250 -12.43 -7.31 9.87
N LYS A 251 -11.10 -7.41 9.78
CA LYS A 251 -10.31 -8.50 10.34
C LYS A 251 -9.86 -8.18 11.76
N GLN A 252 -9.92 -9.17 12.64
CA GLN A 252 -9.35 -9.08 13.98
C GLN A 252 -8.08 -9.91 14.04
N ASN A 253 -6.92 -9.24 14.03
CA ASN A 253 -5.65 -9.92 14.22
C ASN A 253 -5.39 -10.03 15.73
N ILE A 254 -5.45 -11.25 16.24
CA ILE A 254 -5.09 -11.57 17.63
C ILE A 254 -3.60 -11.92 17.63
N GLY A 255 -2.75 -10.94 17.94
CA GLY A 255 -1.34 -11.18 18.22
C GLY A 255 -1.12 -11.60 19.69
N PRO A 256 0.07 -12.09 20.06
CA PRO A 256 0.38 -12.53 21.42
C PRO A 256 0.20 -11.46 22.51
N SER A 257 0.17 -10.17 22.14
CA SER A 257 0.12 -9.05 23.07
C SER A 257 -0.74 -7.86 22.63
N LEU A 258 -1.27 -7.86 21.40
CA LEU A 258 -2.09 -6.77 20.85
C LEU A 258 -3.22 -7.33 19.99
N MET A 259 -4.45 -6.92 20.29
CA MET A 259 -5.61 -7.12 19.43
C MET A 259 -5.72 -5.91 18.50
N ALA A 260 -5.39 -6.08 17.23
CA ALA A 260 -5.49 -5.02 16.23
C ALA A 260 -6.65 -5.33 15.28
N THR A 261 -7.60 -4.39 15.18
CA THR A 261 -8.70 -4.48 14.23
C THR A 261 -8.32 -3.72 12.96
N HIS A 262 -8.29 -4.41 11.82
CA HIS A 262 -7.98 -3.81 10.52
C HIS A 262 -9.19 -3.90 9.61
N THR A 263 -9.71 -2.75 9.19
CA THR A 263 -10.79 -2.67 8.19
C THR A 263 -10.20 -2.36 6.82
N VAL A 264 -10.52 -3.19 5.83
CA VAL A 264 -9.96 -3.14 4.48
C VAL A 264 -11.10 -3.17 3.46
N LEU A 265 -11.07 -2.28 2.48
CA LEU A 265 -11.92 -2.32 1.30
C LEU A 265 -11.19 -3.13 0.22
N THR A 266 -11.70 -4.30 -0.13
CA THR A 266 -11.11 -5.17 -1.14
C THR A 266 -11.90 -5.11 -2.43
N LEU A 267 -11.19 -4.87 -3.54
CA LEU A 267 -11.67 -5.02 -4.89
C LEU A 267 -11.10 -6.33 -5.44
N ALA A 268 -11.96 -7.24 -5.90
CA ALA A 268 -11.58 -8.57 -6.32
C ALA A 268 -12.18 -8.91 -7.70
N ILE A 269 -11.33 -9.48 -8.56
CA ILE A 269 -11.78 -10.16 -9.78
C ILE A 269 -12.04 -11.62 -9.41
N PRO A 270 -13.28 -12.12 -9.50
CA PRO A 270 -13.58 -13.53 -9.19
C PRO A 270 -12.92 -14.46 -10.22
N LYS A 271 -12.49 -15.66 -9.79
CA LYS A 271 -12.04 -16.69 -10.74
C LYS A 271 -13.25 -17.26 -11.51
N PRO A 272 -13.08 -17.61 -12.80
CA PRO A 272 -14.15 -18.24 -13.58
C PRO A 272 -14.68 -19.54 -12.97
N ASP A 273 -13.79 -20.35 -12.37
CA ASP A 273 -14.11 -21.68 -11.83
C ASP A 273 -14.55 -21.66 -10.35
N ASP A 274 -14.19 -20.60 -9.62
CA ASP A 274 -14.51 -20.44 -8.20
C ASP A 274 -14.78 -18.96 -7.87
N PRO A 275 -16.06 -18.55 -7.79
CA PRO A 275 -16.44 -17.17 -7.54
C PRO A 275 -16.16 -16.70 -6.10
N GLU A 276 -15.83 -17.60 -5.16
CA GLU A 276 -15.40 -17.22 -3.81
C GLU A 276 -13.90 -16.89 -3.76
N SER A 277 -13.11 -17.39 -4.72
CA SER A 277 -11.69 -17.12 -4.82
C SER A 277 -11.39 -15.99 -5.82
N ALA A 278 -10.53 -15.05 -5.42
CA ALA A 278 -10.11 -13.95 -6.29
C ALA A 278 -8.94 -14.36 -7.21
N LEU A 279 -9.04 -14.03 -8.50
CA LEU A 279 -7.96 -14.13 -9.49
C LEU A 279 -6.91 -13.05 -9.27
N ALA A 280 -7.38 -11.82 -9.01
CA ALA A 280 -6.59 -10.68 -8.59
C ALA A 280 -7.40 -9.88 -7.57
N ALA A 281 -6.74 -9.38 -6.53
CA ALA A 281 -7.38 -8.58 -5.50
C ALA A 281 -6.48 -7.42 -5.08
N ALA A 282 -7.10 -6.27 -4.86
CA ALA A 282 -6.46 -5.09 -4.31
C ALA A 282 -7.20 -4.64 -3.06
N SER A 283 -6.49 -4.51 -1.95
CA SER A 283 -7.07 -4.14 -0.67
C SER A 283 -6.59 -2.77 -0.22
N ILE A 284 -7.55 -1.90 0.07
CA ILE A 284 -7.38 -0.52 0.52
C ILE A 284 -7.59 -0.48 2.03
N ASN A 285 -6.57 -0.07 2.78
CA ASN A 285 -6.71 0.09 4.23
C ASN A 285 -7.52 1.37 4.52
N VAL A 286 -8.71 1.19 5.10
CA VAL A 286 -9.69 2.27 5.34
C VAL A 286 -9.89 2.55 6.84
N GLY A 287 -9.36 1.70 7.72
CA GLY A 287 -9.45 1.82 9.18
C GLY A 287 -10.83 1.48 9.75
N HIS A 288 -11.91 2.00 9.14
CA HIS A 288 -13.30 1.81 9.59
C HIS A 288 -14.28 1.56 8.43
N GLU A 289 -15.41 0.89 8.70
CA GLU A 289 -16.43 0.54 7.70
C GLU A 289 -16.98 1.77 6.97
N THR A 290 -17.27 2.85 7.71
CA THR A 290 -17.79 4.11 7.13
C THR A 290 -16.79 4.78 6.20
N SER A 291 -15.49 4.70 6.52
CA SER A 291 -14.42 5.18 5.66
C SER A 291 -14.30 4.31 4.40
N GLY A 292 -14.51 3.00 4.54
CA GLY A 292 -14.64 2.08 3.39
C GLY A 292 -15.75 2.46 2.43
N LEU A 293 -16.94 2.79 2.97
CA LEU A 293 -18.06 3.27 2.16
C LEU A 293 -17.76 4.61 1.47
N ALA A 294 -17.09 5.54 2.16
CA ALA A 294 -16.67 6.82 1.59
C ALA A 294 -15.65 6.66 0.45
N GLN A 295 -14.68 5.75 0.61
CA GLN A 295 -13.70 5.43 -0.44
C GLN A 295 -14.38 4.80 -1.65
N TRP A 296 -15.28 3.84 -1.42
CA TRP A 296 -16.07 3.21 -2.47
C TRP A 296 -16.89 4.24 -3.25
N GLU A 297 -17.54 5.19 -2.56
CA GLU A 297 -18.23 6.29 -3.23
C GLU A 297 -17.30 7.18 -4.05
N CYS A 298 -16.07 7.46 -3.61
CA CYS A 298 -15.11 8.19 -4.44
C CYS A 298 -14.84 7.47 -5.76
N ILE A 299 -14.58 6.17 -5.68
CA ILE A 299 -14.30 5.32 -6.84
C ILE A 299 -15.52 5.27 -7.77
N ARG A 300 -16.71 4.99 -7.23
CA ARG A 300 -17.95 4.90 -7.99
C ARG A 300 -18.30 6.23 -8.65
N ARG A 301 -18.27 7.35 -7.92
CA ARG A 301 -18.56 8.67 -8.47
C ARG A 301 -17.56 9.09 -9.54
N PHE A 302 -16.29 8.73 -9.39
CA PHE A 302 -15.32 8.91 -10.47
C PHE A 302 -15.75 8.18 -11.75
N MET A 303 -16.16 6.91 -11.63
CA MET A 303 -16.57 6.08 -12.78
C MET A 303 -17.89 6.57 -13.41
N GLU A 304 -18.86 7.02 -12.62
CA GLU A 304 -20.17 7.43 -13.13
C GLU A 304 -20.22 8.92 -13.53
N GLU A 305 -19.89 9.81 -12.60
CA GLU A 305 -20.09 11.26 -12.71
C GLU A 305 -18.86 11.96 -13.31
N GLY A 306 -17.65 11.45 -13.02
CA GLY A 306 -16.39 11.92 -13.61
C GLY A 306 -15.37 12.46 -12.60
N PRO A 307 -14.29 13.10 -13.07
CA PRO A 307 -13.15 13.49 -12.23
C PRO A 307 -13.48 14.55 -11.18
N GLU A 308 -14.49 15.39 -11.41
CA GLU A 308 -14.92 16.45 -10.47
C GLU A 308 -15.64 15.88 -9.25
N ALA A 309 -16.20 14.67 -9.35
CA ALA A 309 -17.01 14.06 -8.31
C ALA A 309 -16.21 13.33 -7.22
N CYS A 310 -14.89 13.16 -7.41
CA CYS A 310 -13.97 12.60 -6.43
C CYS A 310 -12.87 13.65 -6.15
N PRO A 311 -12.46 13.87 -4.87
CA PRO A 311 -11.39 14.79 -4.50
C PRO A 311 -10.14 14.68 -5.37
N ASP A 312 -9.42 15.79 -5.49
CA ASP A 312 -8.13 15.79 -6.18
C ASP A 312 -7.08 14.99 -5.39
N PRO A 313 -6.13 14.35 -6.11
CA PRO A 313 -5.00 13.68 -5.49
C PRO A 313 -4.29 14.61 -4.51
N LYS A 314 -3.91 14.08 -3.35
CA LYS A 314 -3.23 14.88 -2.34
C LYS A 314 -1.83 15.28 -2.82
N GLU A 315 -1.56 16.57 -2.93
CA GLU A 315 -0.26 17.09 -3.40
C GLU A 315 0.84 17.12 -2.33
N ASP A 316 0.57 16.63 -1.11
CA ASP A 316 1.46 16.68 0.05
C ASP A 316 2.87 16.13 -0.22
N GLU A 317 3.00 15.17 -1.12
CA GLU A 317 4.28 14.53 -1.44
C GLU A 317 5.11 15.32 -2.46
N THR A 318 4.54 16.34 -3.11
CA THR A 318 5.23 17.13 -4.14
C THR A 318 6.18 18.16 -3.55
N LEU A 319 7.29 18.42 -4.24
CA LEU A 319 8.26 19.44 -3.82
C LEU A 319 7.67 20.86 -3.85
N ALA A 320 6.75 21.12 -4.79
CA ALA A 320 6.10 22.42 -4.94
C ALA A 320 5.20 22.73 -3.72
N HIS A 321 4.36 21.77 -3.33
CA HIS A 321 3.51 21.90 -2.14
C HIS A 321 4.33 22.06 -0.87
N TYR A 322 5.41 21.27 -0.70
CA TYR A 322 6.34 21.44 0.41
C TYR A 322 6.93 22.86 0.47
N LYS A 323 7.43 23.39 -0.66
CA LYS A 323 7.95 24.76 -0.75
C LYS A 323 6.88 25.79 -0.38
N ALA A 324 5.65 25.63 -0.84
CA ALA A 324 4.53 26.50 -0.51
C ALA A 324 4.24 26.48 1.01
N LYS A 325 4.15 25.29 1.61
CA LYS A 325 3.96 25.09 3.05
C LYS A 325 5.10 25.67 3.89
N CYS A 326 6.34 25.63 3.39
CA CYS A 326 7.46 26.31 4.03
C CYS A 326 7.36 27.84 3.96
N ARG A 327 6.86 28.41 2.85
CA ARG A 327 6.61 29.86 2.72
C ARG A 327 5.47 30.31 3.62
N GLN A 328 4.39 29.54 3.68
CA GLN A 328 3.26 29.81 4.56
C GLN A 328 3.68 29.75 6.04
N ALA A 329 4.39 28.69 6.44
CA ALA A 329 4.90 28.58 7.81
C ALA A 329 5.86 29.70 8.22
N ARG A 330 6.55 30.34 7.27
CA ARG A 330 7.39 31.52 7.56
C ARG A 330 6.55 32.77 7.87
N LYS A 331 5.33 32.86 7.33
CA LYS A 331 4.40 33.96 7.58
C LYS A 331 3.61 33.74 8.87
N ASP A 332 3.21 32.50 9.12
CA ASP A 332 2.23 32.18 10.16
C ASP A 332 2.87 31.88 11.53
N LEU A 333 4.14 31.45 11.56
CA LEU A 333 4.82 31.06 12.81
C LEU A 333 5.67 32.19 13.37
N SER A 334 5.69 32.30 14.70
CA SER A 334 6.70 33.05 15.43
C SER A 334 8.09 32.39 15.30
N LEU A 335 9.14 33.13 15.65
CA LEU A 335 10.53 32.72 15.42
C LEU A 335 10.89 31.36 16.02
N LEU A 336 10.52 31.09 17.28
CA LEU A 336 10.90 29.86 17.98
C LEU A 336 10.27 28.59 17.36
N PRO A 337 8.95 28.51 17.13
CA PRO A 337 8.35 27.39 16.38
C PRO A 337 8.90 27.23 14.96
N TRP A 338 9.20 28.34 14.28
CA TRP A 338 9.79 28.30 12.94
C TRP A 338 11.20 27.69 12.95
N LEU A 339 12.04 28.08 13.91
CA LEU A 339 13.37 27.48 14.13
C LEU A 339 13.26 25.99 14.45
N GLY A 340 12.35 25.60 15.35
CA GLY A 340 12.09 24.20 15.66
C GLY A 340 11.68 23.39 14.43
N LYS A 341 10.78 23.95 13.59
CA LYS A 341 10.42 23.36 12.30
C LYS A 341 11.65 23.21 11.39
N LYS A 342 12.52 24.21 11.30
CA LYS A 342 13.72 24.15 10.45
C LYS A 342 14.72 23.10 10.90
N VAL A 343 14.92 22.96 12.21
CA VAL A 343 15.74 21.88 12.77
C VAL A 343 15.14 20.52 12.42
N GLY A 344 13.82 20.35 12.55
CA GLY A 344 13.12 19.13 12.13
C GLY A 344 13.22 18.86 10.63
N ASP A 345 13.00 19.88 9.79
CA ASP A 345 13.10 19.77 8.32
C ASP A 345 14.53 19.39 7.88
N TRP A 346 15.56 19.89 8.58
CA TRP A 346 16.96 19.50 8.37
C TRP A 346 17.21 18.07 8.86
N PHE A 347 16.77 17.72 10.06
CA PHE A 347 16.99 16.39 10.65
C PHE A 347 16.39 15.26 9.79
N PHE A 348 15.17 15.45 9.27
CA PHE A 348 14.54 14.48 8.35
C PHE A 348 14.93 14.69 6.89
N GLN A 349 15.81 15.67 6.59
CA GLN A 349 16.21 16.05 5.24
C GLN A 349 15.00 16.19 4.30
N ARG A 350 13.93 16.84 4.78
CA ARG A 350 12.61 16.83 4.14
C ARG A 350 12.64 17.29 2.69
N TYR A 351 13.48 18.28 2.39
CA TYR A 351 13.67 18.74 1.01
C TYR A 351 14.14 17.61 0.08
N LEU A 352 15.13 16.83 0.51
CA LEU A 352 15.64 15.69 -0.24
C LEU A 352 14.63 14.53 -0.25
N ALA A 353 13.91 14.31 0.85
CA ALA A 353 12.84 13.32 0.93
C ALA A 353 11.75 13.56 -0.12
N HIS A 354 11.32 14.82 -0.32
CA HIS A 354 10.38 15.19 -1.37
C HIS A 354 10.95 14.96 -2.78
N ILE A 355 12.23 15.28 -3.03
CA ILE A 355 12.88 15.00 -4.32
C ILE A 355 12.90 13.49 -4.62
N ILE A 356 13.29 12.67 -3.63
CA ILE A 356 13.34 11.21 -3.77
C ILE A 356 11.93 10.66 -4.04
N THR A 357 10.94 11.12 -3.29
CA THR A 357 9.54 10.69 -3.43
C THR A 357 8.97 11.08 -4.79
N GLU A 358 9.19 12.31 -5.24
CA GLU A 358 8.74 12.76 -6.55
C GLU A 358 9.40 11.96 -7.69
N ARG A 359 10.69 11.64 -7.57
CA ARG A 359 11.39 10.75 -8.52
C ARG A 359 10.83 9.33 -8.49
N ARG A 360 10.50 8.78 -7.32
CA ARG A 360 9.86 7.46 -7.18
C ARG A 360 8.53 7.42 -7.94
N ILE A 361 7.70 8.45 -7.77
CA ILE A 361 6.38 8.53 -8.40
C ILE A 361 6.49 8.77 -9.91
N LYS A 362 7.30 9.75 -10.34
CA LYS A 362 7.37 10.17 -11.74
C LYS A 362 8.22 9.25 -12.61
N THR A 363 9.18 8.52 -12.03
CA THR A 363 10.12 7.72 -12.82
C THR A 363 10.01 6.24 -12.51
N LEU A 364 10.13 5.86 -11.23
CA LEU A 364 10.20 4.44 -10.87
C LEU A 364 8.84 3.75 -11.05
N ALA A 365 7.76 4.36 -10.55
CA ALA A 365 6.42 3.79 -10.65
C ALA A 365 5.93 3.70 -12.10
N LEU A 366 6.26 4.69 -12.96
CA LEU A 366 5.90 4.64 -14.37
C LEU A 366 6.71 3.59 -15.13
N LYS A 367 8.01 3.48 -14.88
CA LYS A 367 8.88 2.51 -15.56
C LYS A 367 8.54 1.05 -15.21
N SER A 368 7.91 0.80 -14.07
CA SER A 368 7.44 -0.55 -13.70
C SER A 368 6.15 -0.97 -14.37
N LEU A 369 5.40 -0.06 -15.00
CA LEU A 369 4.15 -0.39 -15.66
C LEU A 369 4.40 -1.03 -17.04
N PRO A 370 3.66 -2.08 -17.42
CA PRO A 370 3.74 -2.64 -18.76
C PRO A 370 3.16 -1.67 -19.79
N LYS A 371 3.77 -1.61 -20.97
CA LYS A 371 3.36 -0.71 -22.08
C LYS A 371 1.90 -0.94 -22.53
N GLU A 372 1.39 -2.15 -22.34
CA GLU A 372 0.00 -2.52 -22.63
C GLU A 372 -1.01 -1.72 -21.81
N LEU A 373 -0.66 -1.34 -20.58
CA LEU A 373 -1.53 -0.53 -19.73
C LEU A 373 -1.63 0.91 -20.27
N ASP A 374 -0.53 1.45 -20.80
CA ASP A 374 -0.50 2.79 -21.38
C ASP A 374 -1.36 2.85 -22.65
N THR A 375 -1.25 1.85 -23.53
CA THR A 375 -2.09 1.77 -24.74
C THR A 375 -3.56 1.59 -24.42
N TRP A 376 -3.90 0.77 -23.42
CA TRP A 376 -5.28 0.60 -22.96
C TRP A 376 -5.87 1.89 -22.34
N SER A 377 -5.04 2.69 -21.67
CA SER A 377 -5.43 3.95 -21.03
C SER A 377 -5.53 5.17 -21.96
N ALA A 378 -5.28 4.99 -23.26
CA ALA A 378 -5.43 6.06 -24.24
C ALA A 378 -6.89 6.59 -24.30
N PRO A 379 -7.08 7.91 -24.45
CA PRO A 379 -8.40 8.51 -24.43
C PRO A 379 -9.25 8.07 -25.63
N LEU A 380 -10.51 7.73 -25.36
CA LEU A 380 -11.51 7.41 -26.37
C LEU A 380 -12.41 8.63 -26.67
N PRO A 381 -12.88 8.78 -27.93
CA PRO A 381 -13.93 9.73 -28.26
C PRO A 381 -15.19 9.52 -27.42
N LYS A 382 -15.91 10.59 -27.07
CA LYS A 382 -17.08 10.56 -26.17
C LYS A 382 -18.20 9.65 -26.68
N GLU A 383 -18.29 9.49 -27.99
CA GLU A 383 -19.27 8.62 -28.66
C GLU A 383 -19.01 7.13 -28.38
N GLN A 384 -17.77 6.76 -28.09
CA GLN A 384 -17.35 5.39 -27.82
C GLN A 384 -17.34 5.05 -26.32
N TRP A 385 -17.80 5.97 -25.47
CA TRP A 385 -17.82 5.73 -24.03
C TRP A 385 -18.88 4.70 -23.67
N ALA A 386 -18.46 3.68 -22.93
CA ALA A 386 -19.37 2.67 -22.41
C ALA A 386 -20.36 3.33 -21.40
N LYS A 387 -21.64 3.01 -21.55
CA LYS A 387 -22.71 3.52 -20.69
C LYS A 387 -23.03 2.53 -19.57
N PRO A 388 -23.52 3.00 -18.40
CA PRO A 388 -23.97 2.12 -17.32
C PRO A 388 -25.14 1.26 -17.78
N SER A 389 -25.20 0.00 -17.34
CA SER A 389 -26.33 -0.90 -17.65
C SER A 389 -27.66 -0.35 -17.12
N GLU A 390 -28.75 -0.64 -17.83
CA GLU A 390 -30.09 -0.16 -17.45
C GLU A 390 -30.52 -0.68 -16.07
N GLU A 391 -30.19 -1.94 -15.76
CA GLU A 391 -30.45 -2.57 -14.46
C GLU A 391 -29.77 -1.81 -13.31
N LEU A 392 -28.50 -1.42 -13.50
CA LEU A 392 -27.73 -0.65 -12.52
C LEU A 392 -28.34 0.74 -12.31
N GLN A 393 -28.79 1.40 -13.39
CA GLN A 393 -29.44 2.71 -13.29
C GLN A 393 -30.76 2.64 -12.51
N ILE A 394 -31.59 1.63 -12.81
CA ILE A 394 -32.86 1.39 -12.11
C ILE A 394 -32.60 1.15 -10.61
N LEU A 395 -31.62 0.30 -10.29
CA LEU A 395 -31.26 -0.03 -8.92
C LEU A 395 -30.76 1.20 -8.14
N ASN A 396 -29.86 1.99 -8.74
CA ASN A 396 -29.35 3.22 -8.14
C ASN A 396 -30.47 4.24 -7.86
N LEU A 397 -31.45 4.35 -8.75
CA LEU A 397 -32.59 5.24 -8.58
C LEU A 397 -33.54 4.78 -7.46
N GLN A 398 -33.78 3.47 -7.34
CA GLN A 398 -34.54 2.92 -6.21
C GLN A 398 -33.86 3.20 -4.87
N LEU A 399 -32.54 3.06 -4.83
CA LEU A 399 -31.75 3.26 -3.63
C LEU A 399 -31.63 4.71 -3.20
N THR A 400 -31.44 5.61 -4.16
CA THR A 400 -31.43 7.05 -3.90
C THR A 400 -32.73 7.48 -3.21
N ARG A 401 -33.89 7.02 -3.71
CA ARG A 401 -35.20 7.28 -3.09
C ARG A 401 -35.35 6.68 -1.70
N ALA A 402 -34.69 5.55 -1.43
CA ALA A 402 -34.69 4.95 -0.10
C ALA A 402 -33.83 5.72 0.90
N TYR A 403 -32.68 6.22 0.46
CA TYR A 403 -31.79 7.05 1.29
C TYR A 403 -32.41 8.39 1.63
N GLU A 404 -33.15 9.00 0.70
CA GLU A 404 -33.96 10.19 0.96
C GLU A 404 -35.01 9.97 2.06
N ARG A 405 -35.51 8.74 2.21
CA ARG A 405 -36.47 8.34 3.26
C ARG A 405 -35.78 7.98 4.58
N GLY A 406 -34.48 8.18 4.70
CA GLY A 406 -33.71 7.97 5.93
C GLY A 406 -33.09 6.57 6.09
N LEU A 407 -33.21 5.69 5.08
CA LEU A 407 -32.50 4.41 5.11
C LEU A 407 -30.99 4.65 4.91
N ARG A 408 -30.15 3.84 5.56
CA ARG A 408 -28.69 3.82 5.34
C ARG A 408 -28.28 2.51 4.67
N PHE A 409 -27.24 2.56 3.83
CA PHE A 409 -26.69 1.37 3.16
C PHE A 409 -26.39 0.23 4.15
N THR A 410 -25.87 0.56 5.34
CA THR A 410 -25.52 -0.40 6.39
C THR A 410 -26.69 -1.22 6.94
N GLY A 411 -27.93 -0.74 6.78
CA GLY A 411 -29.16 -1.37 7.26
C GLY A 411 -30.15 -1.74 6.13
N MET A 412 -29.71 -1.71 4.87
CA MET A 412 -30.54 -2.03 3.71
C MET A 412 -30.86 -3.54 3.61
N GLY A 413 -29.93 -4.39 4.02
CA GLY A 413 -30.00 -5.82 3.74
C GLY A 413 -29.71 -6.16 2.26
N PRO A 414 -29.90 -7.43 1.86
CA PRO A 414 -29.66 -7.90 0.50
C PRO A 414 -30.62 -7.27 -0.53
N VAL A 415 -30.14 -6.94 -1.73
CA VAL A 415 -30.93 -6.33 -2.81
C VAL A 415 -32.10 -7.21 -3.28
N SER A 416 -31.97 -8.53 -3.24
CA SER A 416 -32.98 -9.53 -3.64
C SER A 416 -34.28 -9.36 -2.84
N GLN A 417 -34.16 -9.03 -1.56
CA GLN A 417 -35.31 -8.75 -0.69
C GLN A 417 -36.09 -7.52 -1.16
N TRP A 418 -35.44 -6.57 -1.84
CA TRP A 418 -36.08 -5.37 -2.36
C TRP A 418 -36.89 -5.65 -3.62
N GLN A 419 -36.37 -6.49 -4.51
CA GLN A 419 -37.08 -6.92 -5.71
C GLN A 419 -38.32 -7.73 -5.33
N ALA A 420 -38.19 -8.67 -4.37
CA ALA A 420 -39.32 -9.43 -3.85
C ALA A 420 -40.43 -8.52 -3.28
N GLN A 421 -40.07 -7.55 -2.43
CA GLN A 421 -41.03 -6.58 -1.88
C GLN A 421 -41.68 -5.69 -2.94
N TYR A 422 -40.93 -5.33 -3.99
CA TYR A 422 -41.46 -4.55 -5.10
C TYR A 422 -42.48 -5.36 -5.91
N ASP A 423 -42.17 -6.61 -6.22
CA ASP A 423 -43.04 -7.51 -6.97
C ASP A 423 -44.31 -7.86 -6.18
N GLU A 424 -44.20 -8.09 -4.87
CA GLU A 424 -45.38 -8.23 -4.00
C GLU A 424 -46.27 -6.99 -4.02
N LYS A 425 -45.70 -5.78 -3.88
CA LYS A 425 -46.46 -4.52 -3.95
C LYS A 425 -47.11 -4.31 -5.32
N LYS A 426 -46.43 -4.71 -6.39
CA LYS A 426 -46.96 -4.64 -7.76
C LYS A 426 -48.11 -5.63 -7.97
N GLN A 427 -47.99 -6.85 -7.44
CA GLN A 427 -49.06 -7.84 -7.45
C GLN A 427 -50.26 -7.39 -6.62
N GLN A 428 -50.06 -6.84 -5.42
CA GLN A 428 -51.14 -6.27 -4.60
C GLN A 428 -51.86 -5.12 -5.30
N LYS A 429 -51.14 -4.21 -5.98
CA LYS A 429 -51.75 -3.13 -6.78
C LYS A 429 -52.55 -3.66 -7.97
N ARG A 430 -52.03 -4.66 -8.69
CA ARG A 430 -52.74 -5.33 -9.79
C ARG A 430 -53.99 -6.09 -9.30
N GLY A 431 -53.92 -6.70 -8.12
CA GLY A 431 -55.05 -7.35 -7.45
C GLY A 431 -56.14 -6.37 -7.02
N ARG A 432 -55.76 -5.22 -6.43
CA ARG A 432 -56.71 -4.15 -6.08
C ARG A 432 -57.37 -3.51 -7.30
N GLY A 433 -56.61 -3.26 -8.37
CA GLY A 433 -57.17 -2.73 -9.62
C GLY A 433 -58.15 -3.68 -10.32
N ARG A 434 -57.90 -5.01 -10.24
CA ARG A 434 -58.86 -6.02 -10.71
C ARG A 434 -60.10 -6.15 -9.83
N TYR A 435 -59.99 -5.91 -8.53
CA TYR A 435 -61.15 -5.88 -7.63
C TYR A 435 -62.03 -4.65 -7.89
N GLN A 436 -61.45 -3.47 -8.09
CA GLN A 436 -62.22 -2.25 -8.43
C GLN A 436 -62.93 -2.38 -9.79
N ALA A 437 -62.26 -2.89 -10.83
CA ALA A 437 -62.88 -3.11 -12.14
C ALA A 437 -63.98 -4.20 -12.16
N ARG A 438 -64.13 -4.99 -11.09
CA ARG A 438 -65.18 -6.03 -10.96
C ARG A 438 -66.36 -5.57 -10.09
N VAL A 439 -66.22 -4.44 -9.40
CA VAL A 439 -67.28 -3.80 -8.59
C VAL A 439 -68.05 -2.75 -9.41
N ASP A 440 -67.49 -2.33 -10.55
CA ASP A 440 -68.09 -1.38 -11.50
C ASP A 440 -68.89 -2.05 -12.66
N PHE A 441 -69.34 -3.31 -12.50
CA PHE A 441 -70.21 -4.01 -13.46
C PHE A 441 -71.53 -4.43 -12.84
#